data_AF-A0A3N5H4L4-F1
#
_entry.id   AF-A0A3N5H4L4-F1
#
_cell.length_a   1.000
_cell.length_b   1.000
_cell.length_c   1.000
_cell.angle_alpha   90.00
_cell.angle_beta   90.00
_cell.angle_gamma   90.00
#
_symmetry.space_group_name_H-M   'P 1'
#
loop_
_entity.id
_entity.type
_entity.pdbx_description
1 polymer ?
#
loop_
_entity_poly.entity_id
_entity_poly.type
_entity_poly.pdbx_seq_one_letter_code
_entity_poly.pdbx_strand_id
1 'polypeptide(L)'
;MKLVATVRQAADVDAAVSALVSAAGMTAAEARMRLAPEPPALLARLPADRAAALVEALGRTGLVALAIDEGVPAESDRFRARRFGFDDGEVGFTDRTGATLSLSWDAVRLVLRGLRTARTTTEHTETKRTVSVGRAVLTGGLVMTRKTTSTVRSSQEDSDQFVLIHGDGGERVILAEATVEF
;
A
#
# COMPACT_ATOMS: atom_id res chain seq x y z
N MET A 1 18.32 4.17 4.63
CA MET A 1 18.41 3.49 3.32
C MET A 1 17.30 4.01 2.43
N LYS A 2 17.56 4.16 1.13
CA LYS A 2 16.59 4.56 0.11
C LYS A 2 16.45 3.46 -0.94
N LEU A 3 15.23 3.28 -1.44
CA LEU A 3 14.91 2.46 -2.59
C LEU A 3 14.89 3.34 -3.83
N VAL A 4 15.61 2.97 -4.88
CA VAL A 4 15.57 3.65 -6.17
C VAL A 4 14.71 2.84 -7.12
N ALA A 5 13.64 3.43 -7.64
CA ALA A 5 12.72 2.77 -8.56
C ALA A 5 12.45 3.62 -9.81
N THR A 6 12.26 2.96 -10.96
CA THR A 6 11.80 3.63 -12.17
C THR A 6 10.31 3.91 -12.10
N VAL A 7 9.86 4.97 -12.78
CA VAL A 7 8.43 5.26 -12.97
C VAL A 7 7.99 5.13 -14.43
N ARG A 8 8.94 4.92 -15.34
CA ARG A 8 8.70 4.69 -16.77
C ARG A 8 9.77 3.78 -17.36
N GLN A 9 9.49 3.22 -18.52
CA GLN A 9 10.47 2.40 -19.24
C GLN A 9 11.61 3.28 -19.75
N ALA A 10 12.81 2.71 -19.80
CA ALA A 10 13.96 3.40 -20.40
C ALA A 10 13.77 3.51 -21.91
N ALA A 11 13.89 4.73 -22.45
CA ALA A 11 13.91 4.93 -23.89
C ALA A 11 15.20 4.40 -24.52
N ASP A 12 16.32 4.53 -23.80
CA ASP A 12 17.63 3.97 -24.15
C ASP A 12 18.08 3.03 -23.01
N VAL A 13 17.95 1.73 -23.26
CA VAL A 13 18.26 0.69 -22.27
C VAL A 13 19.77 0.60 -22.03
N ASP A 14 20.61 0.74 -23.05
CA ASP A 14 22.06 0.59 -22.88
C ASP A 14 22.66 1.78 -22.12
N ALA A 15 22.16 3.00 -22.34
CA ALA A 15 22.52 4.16 -21.52
C ALA A 15 22.11 3.97 -20.06
N ALA A 16 20.89 3.49 -19.80
CA ALA A 16 20.41 3.20 -18.45
C ALA A 16 21.22 2.10 -17.75
N VAL A 17 21.61 1.05 -18.49
CA VAL A 17 22.51 -0.02 -18.01
C VAL A 17 23.87 0.56 -17.61
N SER A 18 24.46 1.40 -18.46
CA SER A 18 25.74 2.06 -18.16
C SER A 18 25.68 2.92 -16.90
N ALA A 19 24.58 3.68 -16.72
CA ALA A 19 24.35 4.48 -15.52
C ALA A 19 24.24 3.60 -14.25
N LEU A 20 23.53 2.47 -14.32
CA LEU A 20 23.42 1.53 -13.19
C LEU A 20 24.75 0.87 -12.83
N VAL A 21 25.54 0.46 -13.83
CA VAL A 21 26.86 -0.12 -13.62
C VAL A 21 27.78 0.88 -12.92
N SER A 22 27.82 2.11 -13.42
CA SER A 22 28.68 3.18 -12.88
C SER A 22 28.26 3.63 -11.48
N ALA A 23 26.99 3.97 -11.29
CA ALA A 23 26.52 4.62 -10.06
C ALA A 23 26.14 3.64 -8.94
N ALA A 24 25.71 2.43 -9.28
CA ALA A 24 25.28 1.44 -8.30
C ALA A 24 26.23 0.25 -8.16
N GLY A 25 27.31 0.20 -8.95
CA GLY A 25 28.33 -0.85 -8.89
C GLY A 25 27.81 -2.23 -9.32
N MET A 26 26.78 -2.24 -10.18
CA MET A 26 26.17 -3.47 -10.69
C MET A 26 26.97 -4.01 -11.87
N THR A 27 26.82 -5.30 -12.16
CA THR A 27 27.22 -5.82 -13.48
C THR A 27 26.20 -5.42 -14.54
N ALA A 28 26.61 -5.38 -15.82
CA ALA A 28 25.70 -5.07 -16.91
C ALA A 28 24.54 -6.09 -17.03
N ALA A 29 24.78 -7.35 -16.64
CA ALA A 29 23.75 -8.38 -16.62
C ALA A 29 22.70 -8.09 -15.53
N GLU A 30 23.13 -7.76 -14.31
CA GLU A 30 22.24 -7.38 -13.21
C GLU A 30 21.42 -6.14 -13.54
N ALA A 31 22.05 -5.12 -14.12
CA ALA A 31 21.38 -3.89 -14.54
C ALA A 31 20.26 -4.17 -15.56
N ARG A 32 20.52 -5.01 -16.57
CA ARG A 32 19.50 -5.44 -17.53
C ARG A 32 18.35 -6.20 -16.88
N MET A 33 18.65 -7.11 -15.95
CA MET A 33 17.62 -7.84 -15.22
C MET A 33 16.70 -6.92 -14.41
N ARG A 34 17.24 -5.84 -13.83
CA ARG A 34 16.44 -4.87 -13.06
C ARG A 34 15.66 -3.88 -13.91
N LEU A 35 16.08 -3.64 -15.15
CA LEU A 35 15.38 -2.79 -16.10
C LEU A 35 14.30 -3.55 -16.91
N ALA A 36 14.31 -4.88 -16.90
CA ALA A 36 13.39 -5.70 -17.68
C ALA A 36 11.91 -5.63 -17.27
N PRO A 37 11.55 -5.57 -15.96
CA PRO A 37 10.15 -5.48 -15.54
C PRO A 37 9.49 -4.17 -15.96
N GLU A 38 8.16 -4.21 -16.12
CA GLU A 38 7.39 -2.98 -16.30
C GLU A 38 7.46 -2.09 -15.04
N PRO A 39 7.59 -0.76 -15.20
CA PRO A 39 7.56 0.17 -14.08
C PRO A 39 6.23 0.13 -13.31
N PRO A 40 6.23 0.44 -12.01
CA PRO A 40 7.40 0.82 -11.22
C PRO A 40 8.30 -0.37 -10.88
N ALA A 41 9.59 -0.26 -11.22
CA ALA A 41 10.56 -1.35 -11.02
C ALA A 41 11.66 -0.93 -10.06
N LEU A 42 11.92 -1.75 -9.04
CA LEU A 42 12.98 -1.51 -8.06
C LEU A 42 14.35 -1.77 -8.70
N LEU A 43 15.17 -0.73 -8.76
CA LEU A 43 16.52 -0.79 -9.31
C LEU A 43 17.58 -1.03 -8.26
N ALA A 44 17.51 -0.37 -7.11
CA ALA A 44 18.57 -0.45 -6.11
C ALA A 44 18.07 -0.12 -4.70
N ARG A 45 18.83 -0.58 -3.71
CA ARG A 45 18.72 -0.17 -2.31
C ARG A 45 20.06 0.41 -1.87
N LEU A 46 20.10 1.71 -1.59
CA LEU A 46 21.35 2.45 -1.40
C LEU A 46 21.26 3.43 -0.20
N PRO A 47 22.39 3.85 0.37
CA PRO A 47 22.46 5.06 1.20
C PRO A 47 21.91 6.30 0.47
N ALA A 48 21.48 7.32 1.20
CA ALA A 48 20.72 8.44 0.65
C ALA A 48 21.50 9.27 -0.40
N ASP A 49 22.78 9.53 -0.14
CA ASP A 49 23.72 10.19 -1.04
C ASP A 49 23.90 9.41 -2.35
N ARG A 50 24.13 8.10 -2.25
CA ARG A 50 24.28 7.24 -3.45
C ARG A 50 22.98 7.06 -4.21
N ALA A 51 21.84 7.03 -3.52
CA ALA A 51 20.53 6.98 -4.16
C ALA A 51 20.25 8.26 -4.97
N ALA A 52 20.54 9.43 -4.39
CA ALA A 52 20.42 10.71 -5.10
C ALA A 52 21.33 10.76 -6.33
N ALA A 53 22.60 10.36 -6.20
CA ALA A 53 23.54 10.31 -7.31
C ALA A 53 23.07 9.36 -8.44
N LEU A 54 22.50 8.20 -8.09
CA LEU A 54 21.93 7.27 -9.06
C LEU A 54 20.71 7.87 -9.77
N VAL A 55 19.79 8.51 -9.05
CA VAL A 55 18.63 9.18 -9.65
C VAL A 55 19.05 10.26 -10.64
N GLU A 56 20.05 11.09 -10.29
CA GLU A 56 20.60 12.08 -11.21
C GLU A 56 21.25 11.43 -12.44
N ALA A 57 22.04 10.37 -12.25
CA ALA A 57 22.71 9.67 -13.34
C ALA A 57 21.69 9.07 -14.34
N LEU A 58 20.63 8.46 -13.84
CA LEU A 58 19.52 7.95 -14.66
C LEU A 58 18.75 9.09 -15.34
N GLY A 59 18.53 10.20 -14.64
CA GLY A 59 17.90 11.40 -15.20
C GLY A 59 18.65 11.94 -16.44
N ARG A 60 19.98 11.93 -16.41
CA ARG A 60 20.83 12.32 -17.57
C ARG A 60 20.69 11.39 -18.77
N THR A 61 20.26 10.14 -18.57
CA THR A 61 19.94 9.20 -19.67
C THR A 61 18.47 9.28 -20.09
N GLY A 62 17.71 10.22 -19.55
CA GLY A 62 16.28 10.33 -19.77
C GLY A 62 15.45 9.26 -19.06
N LEU A 63 16.01 8.48 -18.13
CA LEU A 63 15.24 7.54 -17.31
C LEU A 63 14.82 8.22 -16.02
N VAL A 64 13.51 8.43 -15.86
CA VAL A 64 12.95 9.01 -14.63
C VAL A 64 12.90 7.93 -13.55
N ALA A 65 13.56 8.20 -12.44
CA ALA A 65 13.59 7.37 -11.26
C ALA A 65 13.34 8.20 -10.00
N LEU A 66 12.85 7.55 -8.95
CA LEU A 66 12.60 8.15 -7.64
C LEU A 66 13.42 7.43 -6.57
N ALA A 67 13.93 8.19 -5.61
CA ALA A 67 14.51 7.66 -4.38
C ALA A 67 13.49 7.79 -3.24
N ILE A 68 13.02 6.66 -2.72
CA ILE A 68 11.96 6.57 -1.70
C ILE A 68 12.54 6.01 -0.41
N ASP A 69 12.05 6.45 0.74
CA ASP A 69 12.40 5.81 2.01
C ASP A 69 11.95 4.35 2.05
N GLU A 70 12.85 3.48 2.50
CA GLU A 70 12.55 2.05 2.65
C GLU A 70 11.57 1.79 3.81
N GLY A 71 11.56 2.65 4.82
CA GLY A 71 10.68 2.51 5.96
C GLY A 71 9.22 2.58 5.53
N VAL A 72 8.46 1.52 5.81
CA VAL A 72 7.01 1.51 5.60
C VAL A 72 6.39 2.43 6.65
N PRO A 73 5.69 3.52 6.24
CA PRO A 73 5.07 4.44 7.17
C PRO A 73 3.98 3.74 7.98
N ALA A 74 3.95 3.98 9.29
CA ALA A 74 2.82 3.61 10.12
C ALA A 74 1.59 4.43 9.70
N GLU A 75 0.42 3.99 10.13
CA GLU A 75 -0.81 4.71 9.80
C GLU A 75 -0.92 6.06 10.52
N SER A 76 -0.22 6.22 11.65
CA SER A 76 -0.04 7.50 12.36
C SER A 76 0.80 8.51 11.58
N ASP A 77 1.64 8.06 10.66
CA ASP A 77 2.56 8.91 9.90
C ASP A 77 1.88 9.53 8.67
N ARG A 78 0.56 9.35 8.54
CA ARG A 78 -0.22 9.74 7.36
C ARG A 78 -1.30 10.73 7.76
N PHE A 79 -1.36 11.82 7.02
CA PHE A 79 -2.46 12.76 7.08
C PHE A 79 -3.67 12.16 6.36
N ARG A 80 -4.74 11.85 7.10
CA ARG A 80 -5.98 11.27 6.53
C ARG A 80 -6.93 12.37 6.10
N ALA A 81 -6.83 12.77 4.85
CA ALA A 81 -7.69 13.80 4.29
C ALA A 81 -9.14 13.29 4.15
N ARG A 82 -10.08 14.12 4.60
CA ARG A 82 -11.53 14.00 4.38
C ARG A 82 -12.00 14.91 3.26
N ARG A 83 -11.44 16.12 3.19
CA ARG A 83 -11.72 17.09 2.13
C ARG A 83 -10.41 17.55 1.52
N PHE A 84 -10.48 17.95 0.26
CA PHE A 84 -9.36 18.58 -0.42
C PHE A 84 -9.87 19.68 -1.34
N GLY A 85 -9.02 20.67 -1.59
CA GLY A 85 -9.27 21.77 -2.50
C GLY A 85 -8.01 22.06 -3.30
N PHE A 86 -8.19 22.55 -4.51
CA PHE A 86 -7.09 23.04 -5.34
C PHE A 86 -7.10 24.56 -5.30
N ASP A 87 -5.93 25.12 -5.03
CA ASP A 87 -5.70 26.56 -5.08
C ASP A 87 -4.56 26.85 -6.07
N ASP A 88 -4.29 28.12 -6.32
CA ASP A 88 -3.24 28.54 -7.25
C ASP A 88 -1.85 28.14 -6.70
N GLY A 89 -1.32 27.03 -7.22
CA GLY A 89 0.02 26.54 -6.90
C GLY A 89 0.08 25.48 -5.80
N GLU A 90 -1.04 25.14 -5.16
CA GLU A 90 -1.08 24.16 -4.07
C GLU A 90 -2.36 23.32 -4.04
N VAL A 91 -2.32 22.25 -3.25
CA VAL A 91 -3.46 21.43 -2.88
C VAL A 91 -3.59 21.43 -1.36
N GLY A 92 -4.75 21.89 -0.88
CA GLY A 92 -5.12 21.90 0.53
C GLY A 92 -5.87 20.62 0.91
N PHE A 93 -5.58 20.09 2.08
CA PHE A 93 -6.25 18.93 2.66
C PHE A 93 -6.77 19.25 4.05
N THR A 94 -7.94 18.72 4.39
CA THR A 94 -8.53 18.82 5.73
C THR A 94 -8.90 17.45 6.24
N ASP A 95 -8.54 17.12 7.48
CA ASP A 95 -8.88 15.84 8.11
C ASP A 95 -10.26 15.88 8.81
N ARG A 96 -10.62 14.80 9.51
CA ARG A 96 -11.89 14.72 10.25
C ARG A 96 -11.95 15.67 11.46
N THR A 97 -10.81 16.01 12.03
CA THR A 97 -10.71 16.89 13.21
C THR A 97 -10.74 18.38 12.83
N GLY A 98 -10.63 18.68 11.54
CA GLY A 98 -10.49 20.04 11.02
C GLY A 98 -9.03 20.51 10.91
N ALA A 99 -8.06 19.63 11.21
CA ALA A 99 -6.66 19.93 10.95
C ALA A 99 -6.42 20.03 9.44
N THR A 100 -5.52 20.93 9.04
CA THR A 100 -5.24 21.23 7.64
C THR A 100 -3.78 20.94 7.30
N LEU A 101 -3.53 20.52 6.07
CA LEU A 101 -2.20 20.37 5.50
C LEU A 101 -2.25 20.86 4.05
N SER A 102 -1.30 21.70 3.64
CA SER A 102 -1.17 22.14 2.24
C SER A 102 0.12 21.60 1.64
N LEU A 103 0.06 21.24 0.36
CA LEU A 103 1.23 20.87 -0.43
C LEU A 103 1.28 21.72 -1.70
N SER A 104 2.38 22.43 -1.90
CA SER A 104 2.70 23.01 -3.22
C SER A 104 2.79 21.90 -4.26
N TRP A 105 2.34 22.16 -5.49
CA TRP A 105 2.46 21.21 -6.59
C TRP A 105 3.91 20.79 -6.86
N ASP A 106 4.86 21.69 -6.66
CA ASP A 106 6.29 21.41 -6.84
C ASP A 106 6.85 20.47 -5.76
N ALA A 107 6.18 20.39 -4.61
CA ALA A 107 6.54 19.48 -3.52
C ALA A 107 5.95 18.07 -3.73
N VAL A 108 4.96 17.89 -4.61
CA VAL A 108 4.37 16.57 -4.87
C VAL A 108 5.34 15.71 -5.67
N ARG A 109 5.84 14.64 -5.04
CA ARG A 109 6.82 13.72 -5.66
C ARG A 109 6.19 12.48 -6.28
N LEU A 110 5.10 12.01 -5.69
CA LEU A 110 4.49 10.76 -6.12
C LEU A 110 3.01 10.72 -5.73
N VAL A 111 2.19 10.27 -6.68
CA VAL A 111 0.77 9.96 -6.46
C VAL A 111 0.55 8.50 -6.80
N LEU A 112 0.14 7.70 -5.82
CA LEU A 112 -0.11 6.28 -5.96
C LEU A 112 -1.59 5.96 -5.74
N ARG A 113 -2.17 5.17 -6.63
CA ARG A 113 -3.44 4.49 -6.35
C ARG A 113 -3.15 3.19 -5.63
N GLY A 114 -3.82 2.97 -4.51
CA GLY A 114 -3.69 1.77 -3.70
C GLY A 114 -5.03 1.09 -3.45
N LEU A 115 -4.94 -0.17 -3.05
CA LEU A 115 -6.03 -0.98 -2.53
C LEU A 115 -5.63 -1.46 -1.13
N ARG A 116 -6.49 -1.22 -0.14
CA ARG A 116 -6.34 -1.76 1.21
C ARG A 116 -7.38 -2.84 1.42
N THR A 117 -6.93 -4.04 1.78
CA THR A 117 -7.81 -5.15 2.10
C THR A 117 -7.69 -5.50 3.58
N ALA A 118 -8.79 -5.44 4.31
CA ALA A 118 -8.91 -5.88 5.70
C ALA A 118 -9.64 -7.22 5.73
N ARG A 119 -9.01 -8.25 6.32
CA ARG A 119 -9.65 -9.54 6.54
C ARG A 119 -9.98 -9.72 8.01
N THR A 120 -11.26 -9.85 8.32
CA THR A 120 -11.76 -10.15 9.66
C THR A 120 -12.16 -11.61 9.71
N THR A 121 -11.44 -12.41 10.49
CA THR A 121 -11.85 -13.80 10.78
C THR A 121 -12.55 -13.82 12.12
N THR A 122 -13.84 -14.15 12.11
CA THR A 122 -14.65 -14.33 13.32
C THR A 122 -14.89 -15.81 13.54
N GLU A 123 -14.42 -16.32 14.68
CA GLU A 123 -14.68 -17.69 15.12
C GLU A 123 -15.70 -17.65 16.25
N HIS A 124 -16.88 -18.22 16.01
CA HIS A 124 -17.93 -18.34 17.02
C HIS A 124 -18.40 -19.78 17.15
N THR A 125 -18.54 -20.22 18.40
CA THR A 125 -19.02 -21.56 18.73
C THR A 125 -20.54 -21.54 18.86
N GLU A 126 -21.25 -22.10 17.88
CA GLU A 126 -22.69 -22.32 18.00
C GLU A 126 -22.94 -23.62 18.77
N THR A 127 -23.65 -23.53 19.89
CA THR A 127 -24.16 -24.70 20.61
C THR A 127 -25.64 -24.85 20.32
N LYS A 128 -26.04 -25.90 19.60
CA LYS A 128 -27.45 -26.25 19.37
C LYS A 128 -27.81 -27.47 20.22
N ARG A 129 -28.91 -27.39 20.96
CA ARG A 129 -29.52 -28.54 21.65
C ARG A 129 -30.71 -29.02 20.82
N THR A 130 -30.61 -30.20 20.24
CA THR A 130 -31.74 -30.84 19.54
C THR A 130 -32.37 -31.88 20.44
N VAL A 131 -33.70 -31.82 20.55
CA VAL A 131 -34.50 -32.79 21.30
C VAL A 131 -34.78 -33.98 20.38
N SER A 132 -34.31 -35.18 20.76
CA SER A 132 -34.56 -36.38 19.95
C SER A 132 -35.94 -36.97 20.29
N VAL A 133 -36.99 -36.44 19.66
CA VAL A 133 -38.39 -36.86 19.90
C VAL A 133 -38.58 -38.36 19.65
N GLY A 134 -38.00 -38.92 18.58
CA GLY A 134 -38.10 -40.35 18.28
C GLY A 134 -37.43 -41.27 19.32
N ARG A 135 -36.45 -40.76 20.07
CA ARG A 135 -35.78 -41.52 21.14
C ARG A 135 -36.57 -41.51 22.45
N ALA A 136 -37.35 -40.44 22.70
CA ALA A 136 -38.20 -40.31 23.89
C ALA A 136 -39.38 -41.30 23.90
N VAL A 137 -39.88 -41.67 22.72
CA VAL A 137 -40.93 -42.70 22.57
C VAL A 137 -40.39 -44.10 22.90
N LEU A 138 -39.16 -44.41 22.47
CA LEU A 138 -38.51 -45.70 22.71
C LEU A 138 -38.04 -45.89 24.18
N THR A 139 -37.85 -44.82 24.93
CA THR A 139 -37.35 -44.85 26.32
C THR A 139 -38.44 -44.64 27.37
N GLY A 140 -39.72 -44.71 27.00
CA GLY A 140 -40.84 -44.58 27.96
C GLY A 140 -41.05 -43.16 28.52
N GLY A 141 -40.75 -42.12 27.73
CA GLY A 141 -41.00 -40.72 28.11
C GLY A 141 -39.76 -39.94 28.58
N LEU A 142 -38.57 -40.54 28.56
CA LEU A 142 -37.34 -39.82 28.93
C LEU A 142 -36.81 -38.95 27.77
N VAL A 143 -36.90 -37.63 27.93
CA VAL A 143 -36.42 -36.65 26.95
C VAL A 143 -34.91 -36.53 27.00
N MET A 144 -34.22 -37.20 26.07
CA MET A 144 -32.78 -37.01 25.87
C MET A 144 -32.51 -35.84 24.90
N THR A 145 -31.77 -34.83 25.36
CA THR A 145 -31.31 -33.73 24.51
C THR A 145 -29.90 -34.00 24.02
N ARG A 146 -29.65 -33.87 22.71
CA ARG A 146 -28.31 -33.93 22.13
C ARG A 146 -27.75 -32.51 22.05
N LYS A 147 -26.61 -32.26 22.70
CA LYS A 147 -25.85 -31.01 22.54
C LYS A 147 -24.87 -31.20 21.37
N THR A 148 -25.01 -30.42 20.32
CA THR A 148 -24.05 -30.35 19.22
C THR A 148 -23.35 -29.01 19.29
N THR A 149 -22.03 -29.04 19.44
CA THR A 149 -21.17 -27.85 19.39
C THR A 149 -20.57 -27.79 17.98
N SER A 150 -20.82 -26.70 17.26
CA SER A 150 -20.26 -26.44 15.94
C SER A 150 -19.41 -25.17 15.99
N THR A 151 -18.15 -25.27 15.56
CA THR A 151 -17.31 -24.09 15.37
C THR A 151 -17.63 -23.49 14.01
N VAL A 152 -18.23 -22.30 14.00
CA VAL A 152 -18.51 -21.55 12.78
C VAL A 152 -17.39 -20.54 12.60
N ARG A 153 -16.63 -20.71 11.52
CA ARG A 153 -15.61 -19.75 11.10
C ARG A 153 -16.19 -18.90 9.97
N SER A 154 -16.44 -17.63 10.24
CA SER A 154 -16.80 -16.64 9.23
C SER A 154 -15.57 -15.80 8.88
N SER A 155 -15.33 -15.57 7.60
CA SER A 155 -14.27 -14.68 7.13
C SER A 155 -14.92 -13.58 6.30
N GLN A 156 -14.74 -12.35 6.72
CA GLN A 156 -15.13 -11.16 5.98
C GLN A 156 -13.87 -10.50 5.40
N GLU A 157 -13.97 -10.05 4.15
CA GLU A 157 -12.91 -9.34 3.47
C GLU A 157 -13.48 -8.03 2.94
N ASP A 158 -13.01 -6.92 3.51
CA ASP A 158 -13.41 -5.58 3.10
C ASP A 158 -12.23 -4.94 2.35
N SER A 159 -12.47 -4.45 1.14
CA SER A 159 -11.46 -3.78 0.33
C SER A 159 -11.85 -2.33 0.06
N ASP A 160 -10.89 -1.42 0.20
CA ASP A 160 -11.07 0.03 0.12
C ASP A 160 -9.97 0.63 -0.76
N GLN A 161 -10.37 1.44 -1.74
CA GLN A 161 -9.42 2.11 -2.63
C GLN A 161 -8.97 3.43 -2.01
N PHE A 162 -7.73 3.80 -2.28
CA PHE A 162 -7.20 5.08 -1.83
C PHE A 162 -6.20 5.67 -2.81
N VAL A 163 -6.00 6.98 -2.71
CA VAL A 163 -4.87 7.69 -3.30
C VAL A 163 -3.92 8.08 -2.18
N LEU A 164 -2.62 7.82 -2.39
CA LEU A 164 -1.53 8.21 -1.50
C LEU A 164 -0.65 9.22 -2.22
N ILE A 165 -0.46 10.38 -1.59
CA ILE A 165 0.36 11.48 -2.10
C ILE A 165 1.59 11.61 -1.20
N HIS A 166 2.76 11.67 -1.81
CA HIS A 166 4.03 11.91 -1.13
C HIS A 166 4.54 13.31 -1.45
N GLY A 167 4.73 14.11 -0.40
CA GLY A 167 5.48 15.36 -0.43
C GLY A 167 6.99 15.11 -0.34
N ASP A 168 7.77 16.12 -0.68
CA ASP A 168 9.23 16.07 -0.66
C ASP A 168 9.84 16.30 0.72
N GLY A 169 9.12 17.01 1.60
CA GLY A 169 9.38 17.16 3.02
C GLY A 169 9.06 15.89 3.85
N GLY A 170 8.55 14.85 3.19
CA GLY A 170 8.17 13.58 3.83
C GLY A 170 6.69 13.49 4.20
N GLU A 171 5.88 14.47 3.81
CA GLU A 171 4.44 14.49 3.97
C GLU A 171 3.81 13.30 3.23
N ARG A 172 2.77 12.72 3.84
CA ARG A 172 2.06 11.57 3.31
C ARG A 172 0.58 11.77 3.50
N VAL A 173 -0.14 12.03 2.42
CA VAL A 173 -1.58 12.27 2.46
C VAL A 173 -2.31 11.07 1.88
N ILE A 174 -3.29 10.55 2.61
CA ILE A 174 -4.18 9.50 2.13
C ILE A 174 -5.60 10.04 1.93
N LEU A 175 -6.12 9.82 0.73
CA LEU A 175 -7.51 10.06 0.35
C LEU A 175 -8.16 8.70 0.14
N ALA A 176 -8.96 8.23 1.09
CA ALA A 176 -9.68 6.97 0.93
C ALA A 176 -11.05 7.22 0.30
N GLU A 177 -11.40 6.39 -0.70
CA GLU A 177 -12.62 6.54 -1.49
C GLU A 177 -13.86 6.51 -0.60
N ALA A 178 -13.89 5.61 0.38
CA ALA A 178 -15.02 5.47 1.29
C ALA A 178 -15.22 6.64 2.27
N THR A 179 -14.24 7.55 2.40
CA THR A 179 -14.24 8.58 3.45
C THR A 179 -14.06 10.00 2.94
N VAL A 180 -13.64 10.19 1.69
CA VAL A 180 -13.51 11.52 1.09
C VAL A 180 -14.89 12.13 0.89
N GLU A 181 -14.99 13.43 1.15
CA GLU A 181 -16.19 14.24 1.06
C GLU A 181 -15.95 15.30 -0.02
N PHE A 182 -16.96 15.51 -0.88
CA PHE A 182 -16.95 16.49 -1.97
C PHE A 182 -17.77 17.73 -1.61
#